data_AF-A0AA90UZ37-F1
#
_entry.id   AF-A0AA90UZ37-F1
#
_cell.length_a   1.000
_cell.length_b   1.000
_cell.length_c   1.000
_cell.angle_alpha   90.00
_cell.angle_beta   90.00
_cell.angle_gamma   90.00
#
_symmetry.space_group_name_H-M   'P 1'
#
loop_
_entity.id
_entity.type
_entity.pdbx_description
1 polymer ?
#
loop_
_entity_poly.entity_id
_entity_poly.type
_entity_poly.pdbx_seq_one_letter_code
_entity_poly.pdbx_strand_id
1 'polypeptide(L)'
;MKKSNILILAVTAFFMFPDPAHSQNGPDPVRAGMFKLYAKTATKALVAQDAVLTLNAGEHIMSKEEVDKINNFQNQFNKYLTSFDDILTIAAEIYAIYFEVDHAVKNIKELKSFTFSCPANTLAVALSKSRSHIYSDIIDNGIQIAADVEKLLPISKDEDKNSKMTEKERIDCISRVRKSLQSMNYKIRKLNRLLRYTTLMDSWYELRGKYYKPKSMYTISTECQKRWARKARGVMN
;
A
#
# COMPACT_ATOMS: atom_id res chain seq x y z
N MET A 1 41.94 17.06 -36.97
CA MET A 1 40.51 16.67 -36.92
C MET A 1 40.27 15.27 -36.31
N LYS A 2 40.88 14.89 -35.17
CA LYS A 2 40.68 13.53 -34.59
C LYS A 2 40.25 13.50 -33.11
N LYS A 3 40.37 14.60 -32.36
CA LYS A 3 40.00 14.63 -30.93
C LYS A 3 38.54 15.05 -30.67
N SER A 4 37.90 15.78 -31.58
CA SER A 4 36.53 16.27 -31.40
C SER A 4 35.46 15.19 -31.65
N ASN A 5 35.69 14.24 -32.55
CA ASN A 5 34.72 13.16 -32.85
C ASN A 5 34.63 12.08 -31.75
N ILE A 6 35.67 11.91 -30.94
CA ILE A 6 35.67 10.96 -29.81
C ILE A 6 34.80 11.49 -28.67
N LEU A 7 34.80 12.81 -28.47
CA LEU A 7 34.01 13.47 -27.42
C LEU A 7 32.52 13.48 -27.76
N ILE A 8 32.17 13.65 -29.04
CA ILE A 8 30.77 13.58 -29.50
C ILE A 8 30.23 12.15 -29.39
N LEU A 9 31.02 11.12 -29.72
CA LEU A 9 30.62 9.72 -29.56
C LEU A 9 30.44 9.30 -28.08
N ALA A 10 31.26 9.83 -27.18
CA ALA A 10 31.14 9.57 -25.74
C ALA A 10 29.89 10.23 -25.13
N VAL A 11 29.51 11.42 -25.60
CA VAL A 11 28.30 12.13 -25.12
C VAL A 11 27.03 11.47 -25.66
N THR A 12 27.05 10.91 -26.87
CA THR A 12 25.88 10.18 -27.43
C THR A 12 25.68 8.78 -26.83
N ALA A 13 26.74 8.15 -26.28
CA ALA A 13 26.62 6.85 -25.62
C ALA A 13 25.99 6.95 -24.21
N PHE A 14 25.96 8.15 -23.60
CA PHE A 14 25.33 8.38 -22.31
C PHE A 14 23.80 8.58 -22.42
N PHE A 15 23.28 8.85 -23.63
CA PHE A 15 21.85 9.10 -23.88
C PHE A 15 21.09 7.88 -24.46
N MET A 16 21.74 6.72 -24.59
CA MET A 16 21.16 5.50 -25.16
C MET A 16 21.13 4.34 -24.16
N PHE A 17 20.89 4.64 -22.88
CA PHE A 17 20.42 3.65 -21.92
C PHE A 17 19.02 4.06 -21.44
N PRO A 18 18.01 3.19 -21.58
CA PRO A 18 16.73 3.44 -20.94
C PRO A 18 16.96 3.52 -19.43
N ASP A 19 16.51 4.59 -18.79
CA ASP A 19 16.62 4.84 -17.35
C ASP A 19 16.30 3.58 -16.52
N PRO A 20 17.25 2.97 -15.80
CA PRO A 20 16.93 2.09 -14.70
C PRO A 20 16.64 2.99 -13.49
N ALA A 21 15.48 3.64 -13.49
CA ALA A 21 15.01 4.30 -12.28
C ALA A 21 14.78 3.21 -11.21
N HIS A 22 15.62 3.25 -10.17
CA HIS A 22 15.65 2.39 -8.96
C HIS A 22 16.23 0.97 -9.09
N SER A 23 17.52 0.84 -9.40
CA SER A 23 18.29 -0.32 -8.94
C SER A 23 19.58 0.12 -8.26
N GLN A 24 19.48 0.46 -6.97
CA GLN A 24 20.64 0.59 -6.09
C GLN A 24 21.08 -0.81 -5.62
N ASN A 25 21.42 -1.70 -6.56
CA ASN A 25 21.98 -3.01 -6.23
C ASN A 25 23.50 -2.86 -6.05
N GLY A 26 23.89 -2.15 -4.99
CA GLY A 26 25.29 -1.98 -4.57
C GLY A 26 25.81 -3.15 -3.72
N PRO A 27 27.11 -3.14 -3.34
CA PRO A 27 27.75 -4.17 -2.53
C PRO A 27 26.99 -4.43 -1.21
N ASP A 28 27.16 -5.60 -0.57
CA ASP A 28 26.46 -6.05 0.66
C ASP A 28 26.12 -4.97 1.71
N PRO A 29 27.01 -4.01 2.07
CA PRO A 29 26.65 -2.90 2.96
C PRO A 29 25.50 -2.00 2.46
N VAL A 30 25.36 -1.82 1.14
CA VAL A 30 24.25 -1.07 0.52
C VAL A 30 22.94 -1.85 0.68
N ARG A 31 22.95 -3.16 0.42
CA ARG A 31 21.78 -4.03 0.61
C ARG A 31 21.33 -4.05 2.07
N ALA A 32 22.26 -4.20 3.01
CA ALA A 32 21.94 -4.14 4.45
C ALA A 32 21.35 -2.78 4.85
N GLY A 33 21.87 -1.70 4.24
CA GLY A 33 21.31 -0.35 4.36
C GLY A 33 19.85 -0.29 3.92
N MET A 34 19.50 -0.92 2.80
CA MET A 34 18.13 -0.97 2.27
C MET A 34 17.15 -1.66 3.22
N PHE A 35 17.50 -2.83 3.79
CA PHE A 35 16.64 -3.52 4.76
C PHE A 35 16.41 -2.69 6.03
N LYS A 36 17.46 -2.00 6.51
CA LYS A 36 17.32 -1.08 7.65
C LYS A 36 16.43 0.13 7.34
N LEU A 37 16.53 0.69 6.13
CA LEU A 37 15.65 1.76 5.67
C LEU A 37 14.20 1.28 5.55
N TYR A 38 14.00 0.07 5.01
CA TYR A 38 12.68 -0.57 4.89
C TYR A 38 12.01 -0.77 6.26
N ALA A 39 12.74 -1.27 7.27
CA ALA A 39 12.19 -1.38 8.62
C ALA A 39 11.78 -0.01 9.20
N LYS A 40 12.55 1.04 8.90
CA LYS A 40 12.24 2.41 9.32
C LYS A 40 11.02 3.00 8.59
N THR A 41 10.79 2.67 7.33
CA THR A 41 9.59 3.13 6.60
C THR A 41 8.34 2.38 7.05
N ALA A 42 8.45 1.07 7.27
CA ALA A 42 7.37 0.24 7.81
C ALA A 42 6.88 0.73 9.19
N THR A 43 7.81 0.96 10.12
CA THR A 43 7.49 1.49 11.46
C THR A 43 6.82 2.87 11.40
N LYS A 44 7.30 3.77 10.55
CA LYS A 44 6.67 5.09 10.34
C LYS A 44 5.26 5.00 9.76
N ALA A 45 5.03 4.05 8.84
CA ALA A 45 3.71 3.83 8.26
C ALA A 45 2.71 3.32 9.30
N LEU A 46 3.11 2.38 10.16
CA LEU A 46 2.28 1.89 11.27
C LEU A 46 1.94 3.01 12.28
N VAL A 47 2.94 3.78 12.72
CA VAL A 47 2.70 4.91 13.65
C VAL A 47 1.76 5.95 13.05
N ALA A 48 1.88 6.23 11.75
CA ALA A 48 0.97 7.15 11.07
C ALA A 48 -0.44 6.57 10.91
N GLN A 49 -0.57 5.25 10.73
CA GLN A 49 -1.86 4.56 10.68
C GLN A 49 -2.57 4.65 12.04
N ASP A 50 -1.85 4.38 13.13
CA ASP A 50 -2.40 4.49 14.50
C ASP A 50 -2.89 5.91 14.77
N ALA A 51 -2.13 6.93 14.35
CA ALA A 51 -2.55 8.32 14.47
C ALA A 51 -3.87 8.61 13.74
N VAL A 52 -4.10 8.02 12.56
CA VAL A 52 -5.37 8.16 11.81
C VAL A 52 -6.53 7.47 12.54
N LEU A 53 -6.29 6.33 13.20
CA LEU A 53 -7.33 5.60 13.94
C LEU A 53 -7.77 6.32 15.22
N THR A 54 -6.91 7.17 15.77
CA THR A 54 -7.25 8.02 16.93
C THR A 54 -8.08 9.26 16.56
N LEU A 55 -8.32 9.52 15.28
CA LEU A 55 -9.05 10.71 14.85
C LEU A 55 -10.53 10.62 15.20
N ASN A 56 -11.08 11.72 15.69
CA ASN A 56 -12.52 11.90 15.91
C ASN A 56 -13.18 12.49 14.64
N ALA A 57 -13.03 11.80 13.51
CA ALA A 57 -13.55 12.23 12.19
C ALA A 57 -15.11 12.22 12.09
N GLY A 58 -15.82 12.20 13.22
CA GLY A 58 -17.28 12.22 13.32
C GLY A 58 -17.90 13.62 13.31
N GLU A 59 -17.09 14.68 13.24
CA GLU A 59 -17.53 16.06 13.06
C GLU A 59 -17.73 16.38 11.57
N HIS A 60 -18.60 17.35 11.27
CA HIS A 60 -18.97 17.71 9.88
C HIS A 60 -17.85 18.43 9.12
N ILE A 61 -16.81 18.90 9.81
CA ILE A 61 -15.66 19.60 9.24
C ILE A 61 -14.43 18.99 9.88
N MET A 62 -13.51 18.48 9.06
CA MET A 62 -12.20 18.04 9.55
C MET A 62 -11.34 19.25 9.92
N SER A 63 -10.70 19.19 11.08
CA SER A 63 -9.71 20.17 11.49
C SER A 63 -8.44 20.06 10.62
N LYS A 64 -7.66 21.15 10.53
CA LYS A 64 -6.38 21.14 9.80
C LYS A 64 -5.43 20.06 10.33
N GLU A 65 -5.40 19.86 11.65
CA GLU A 65 -4.57 18.85 12.29
C GLU A 65 -4.96 17.42 11.89
N GLU A 66 -6.26 17.14 11.75
CA GLU A 66 -6.75 15.84 11.28
C GLU A 66 -6.40 15.61 9.81
N VAL A 67 -6.54 16.64 8.97
CA VAL A 67 -6.13 16.59 7.56
C VAL A 67 -4.63 16.33 7.44
N ASP A 68 -3.82 16.99 8.27
CA ASP A 68 -2.36 16.82 8.27
C ASP A 68 -1.94 15.40 8.70
N LYS A 69 -2.60 14.83 9.72
CA LYS A 69 -2.37 13.44 10.15
C LYS A 69 -2.70 12.45 9.04
N ILE A 70 -3.81 12.66 8.35
CA ILE A 70 -4.23 11.86 7.20
C ILE A 70 -3.21 11.96 6.05
N ASN A 71 -2.81 13.18 5.68
CA ASN A 71 -1.83 13.39 4.61
C ASN A 71 -0.48 12.77 4.96
N ASN A 72 -0.07 12.87 6.23
CA ASN A 72 1.14 12.21 6.70
C ASN A 72 1.04 10.69 6.54
N PHE A 73 -0.08 10.07 6.94
CA PHE A 73 -0.29 8.62 6.72
C PHE A 73 -0.19 8.22 5.25
N GLN A 74 -0.90 8.91 4.35
CA GLN A 74 -0.84 8.62 2.91
C GLN A 74 0.60 8.70 2.39
N ASN A 75 1.36 9.72 2.81
CA ASN A 75 2.75 9.89 2.42
C ASN A 75 3.67 8.79 2.99
N GLN A 76 3.53 8.42 4.27
CA GLN A 76 4.34 7.35 4.86
C GLN A 76 4.00 5.99 4.25
N PHE A 77 2.73 5.72 3.98
CA PHE A 77 2.31 4.47 3.35
C PHE A 77 2.84 4.36 1.92
N ASN A 78 2.83 5.45 1.15
CA ASN A 78 3.41 5.44 -0.20
C ASN A 78 4.95 5.26 -0.18
N LYS A 79 5.63 5.88 0.80
CA LYS A 79 7.07 5.64 1.03
C LYS A 79 7.34 4.18 1.38
N TYR A 80 6.51 3.59 2.24
CA TYR A 80 6.56 2.16 2.56
C TYR A 80 6.41 1.29 1.29
N LEU A 81 5.38 1.53 0.47
CA LEU A 81 5.17 0.77 -0.77
C LEU A 81 6.34 0.91 -1.76
N THR A 82 7.01 2.06 -1.77
CA THR A 82 8.22 2.27 -2.58
C THR A 82 9.40 1.48 -2.03
N SER A 83 9.65 1.54 -0.73
CA SER A 83 10.68 0.70 -0.12
C SER A 83 10.40 -0.80 -0.25
N PHE A 84 9.13 -1.22 -0.29
CA PHE A 84 8.78 -2.61 -0.53
C PHE A 84 9.04 -3.05 -1.97
N ASP A 85 8.85 -2.15 -2.95
CA ASP A 85 9.21 -2.37 -4.36
C ASP A 85 10.73 -2.60 -4.50
N ASP A 86 11.55 -1.88 -3.72
CA ASP A 86 13.00 -2.11 -3.65
C ASP A 86 13.33 -3.51 -3.10
N ILE A 87 12.66 -3.95 -2.03
CA ILE A 87 12.81 -5.31 -1.48
C ILE A 87 12.40 -6.38 -2.50
N LEU A 88 11.32 -6.15 -3.25
CA LEU A 88 10.88 -7.06 -4.31
C LEU A 88 11.90 -7.13 -5.44
N THR A 89 12.54 -6.02 -5.79
CA THR A 89 13.61 -5.98 -6.79
C THR A 89 14.82 -6.82 -6.34
N ILE A 90 15.17 -6.78 -5.05
CA ILE A 90 16.19 -7.66 -4.47
C ILE A 90 15.72 -9.13 -4.50
N ALA A 91 14.46 -9.39 -4.13
CA ALA A 91 13.89 -10.74 -4.14
C ALA A 91 13.84 -11.35 -5.55
N ALA A 92 13.72 -10.53 -6.60
CA ALA A 92 13.74 -10.98 -8.00
C ALA A 92 15.07 -11.61 -8.42
N GLU A 93 16.19 -11.29 -7.74
CA GLU A 93 17.49 -11.95 -7.95
C GLU A 93 17.43 -13.45 -7.61
N ILE A 94 16.48 -13.85 -6.77
CA ILE A 94 16.19 -15.24 -6.46
C ILE A 94 15.31 -15.81 -7.57
N TYR A 95 15.94 -16.36 -8.61
CA TYR A 95 15.27 -16.90 -9.81
C TYR A 95 14.06 -17.81 -9.50
N ALA A 96 14.14 -18.60 -8.42
CA ALA A 96 13.08 -19.49 -7.99
C ALA A 96 11.77 -18.80 -7.53
N ILE A 97 11.73 -17.48 -7.38
CA ILE A 97 10.60 -16.69 -6.84
C ILE A 97 10.14 -15.61 -7.83
N TYR A 98 10.77 -15.54 -9.02
CA TYR A 98 10.56 -14.47 -9.98
C TYR A 98 9.08 -14.25 -10.36
N PHE A 99 8.33 -15.32 -10.59
CA PHE A 99 6.93 -15.25 -10.98
C PHE A 99 6.04 -14.63 -9.88
N GLU A 100 6.23 -15.02 -8.62
CA GLU A 100 5.51 -14.46 -7.49
C GLU A 100 5.84 -12.97 -7.27
N VAL A 101 7.10 -12.60 -7.47
CA VAL A 101 7.58 -11.22 -7.37
C VAL A 101 6.96 -10.35 -8.46
N ASP A 102 6.97 -10.79 -9.72
CA ASP A 102 6.36 -10.04 -10.84
C ASP A 102 4.88 -9.76 -10.59
N HIS A 103 4.14 -10.75 -10.07
CA HIS A 103 2.75 -10.55 -9.66
C HIS A 103 2.59 -9.55 -8.52
N ALA A 104 3.50 -9.56 -7.53
CA ALA A 104 3.48 -8.60 -6.42
C ALA A 104 3.74 -7.18 -6.90
N VAL A 105 4.76 -6.96 -7.73
CA VAL A 105 5.09 -5.66 -8.32
C VAL A 105 3.90 -5.12 -9.12
N LYS A 106 3.25 -5.95 -9.95
CA LYS A 106 2.05 -5.54 -10.71
C LYS A 106 0.90 -5.09 -9.81
N ASN A 107 0.59 -5.85 -8.76
CA ASN A 107 -0.49 -5.48 -7.84
C ASN A 107 -0.17 -4.21 -7.03
N ILE A 108 1.10 -3.99 -6.65
CA ILE A 108 1.53 -2.75 -5.96
C ILE A 108 1.41 -1.54 -6.88
N LYS A 109 1.79 -1.67 -8.15
CA LYS A 109 1.62 -0.61 -9.15
C LYS A 109 0.15 -0.24 -9.32
N GLU A 110 -0.74 -1.23 -9.36
CA GLU A 110 -2.19 -1.00 -9.36
C GLU A 110 -2.65 -0.30 -8.07
N LEU A 111 -2.16 -0.73 -6.90
CA LEU A 111 -2.49 -0.08 -5.62
C LEU A 111 -2.08 1.40 -5.60
N LYS A 112 -0.85 1.70 -6.02
CA LYS A 112 -0.35 3.08 -6.12
C LYS A 112 -1.23 3.91 -7.05
N SER A 113 -1.62 3.39 -8.21
CA SER A 113 -2.48 4.14 -9.14
C SER A 113 -3.87 4.42 -8.57
N PHE A 114 -4.46 3.49 -7.80
CA PHE A 114 -5.73 3.74 -7.10
C PHE A 114 -5.60 4.81 -6.01
N THR A 115 -4.51 4.80 -5.25
CA THR A 115 -4.27 5.81 -4.22
C THR A 115 -4.24 7.22 -4.81
N PHE A 116 -3.64 7.40 -6.00
CA PHE A 116 -3.62 8.69 -6.69
C PHE A 116 -4.95 9.03 -7.36
N SER A 117 -5.63 8.06 -7.96
CA SER A 117 -6.87 8.31 -8.72
C SER A 117 -8.07 8.57 -7.81
N CYS A 118 -8.12 7.93 -6.64
CA CYS A 118 -9.24 7.99 -5.71
C CYS A 118 -8.75 8.26 -4.27
N PRO A 119 -8.26 9.48 -3.97
CA PRO A 119 -7.78 9.82 -2.64
C PRO A 119 -8.90 9.69 -1.61
N ALA A 120 -10.13 10.13 -1.92
CA ALA A 120 -11.27 10.07 -1.01
C ALA A 120 -11.60 8.64 -0.53
N ASN A 121 -11.53 7.65 -1.41
CA ASN A 121 -11.79 6.26 -1.02
C ASN A 121 -10.63 5.68 -0.21
N THR A 122 -9.40 6.10 -0.51
CA THR A 122 -8.24 5.76 0.32
C THR A 122 -8.41 6.29 1.75
N LEU A 123 -8.91 7.51 1.89
CA LEU A 123 -9.27 8.06 3.18
C LEU A 123 -10.39 7.29 3.87
N ALA A 124 -11.40 6.88 3.11
CA ALA A 124 -12.50 6.08 3.64
C ALA A 124 -12.00 4.77 4.27
N VAL A 125 -11.14 4.01 3.56
CA VAL A 125 -10.56 2.77 4.13
C VAL A 125 -9.70 3.06 5.34
N ALA A 126 -8.86 4.10 5.30
CA ALA A 126 -7.96 4.46 6.41
C ALA A 126 -8.71 4.83 7.69
N LEU A 127 -9.83 5.56 7.56
CA LEU A 127 -10.67 5.99 8.68
C LEU A 127 -11.62 4.90 9.20
N SER A 128 -11.89 3.86 8.40
CA SER A 128 -12.81 2.78 8.76
C SER A 128 -12.16 1.85 9.79
N LYS A 129 -12.70 1.79 11.01
CA LYS A 129 -12.18 0.95 12.10
C LYS A 129 -12.16 -0.54 11.76
N SER A 130 -13.15 -1.01 11.01
CA SER A 130 -13.31 -2.39 10.59
C SER A 130 -12.44 -2.76 9.40
N ARG A 131 -12.02 -1.80 8.56
CA ARG A 131 -11.31 -2.08 7.30
C ARG A 131 -9.85 -1.63 7.32
N SER A 132 -9.46 -0.73 8.21
CA SER A 132 -8.10 -0.16 8.29
C SER A 132 -7.02 -1.21 8.60
N HIS A 133 -7.35 -2.29 9.31
CA HIS A 133 -6.41 -3.38 9.64
C HIS A 133 -5.74 -4.01 8.40
N ILE A 134 -6.31 -3.83 7.22
CA ILE A 134 -5.70 -4.31 5.98
C ILE A 134 -4.35 -3.63 5.69
N TYR A 135 -4.14 -2.38 6.13
CA TYR A 135 -2.88 -1.67 5.94
C TYR A 135 -1.78 -2.26 6.82
N SER A 136 -2.08 -2.54 8.09
CA SER A 136 -1.15 -3.20 9.01
C SER A 136 -0.87 -4.62 8.55
N ASP A 137 -1.89 -5.36 8.12
CA ASP A 137 -1.73 -6.72 7.59
C ASP A 137 -0.77 -6.80 6.38
N ILE A 138 -0.79 -5.78 5.52
CA ILE A 138 0.14 -5.65 4.39
C ILE A 138 1.54 -5.33 4.91
N ILE A 139 1.68 -4.36 5.81
CA ILE A 139 2.98 -3.96 6.37
C ILE A 139 3.64 -5.15 7.08
N ASP A 140 2.92 -5.85 7.96
CA ASP A 140 3.42 -6.99 8.72
C ASP A 140 3.86 -8.14 7.82
N ASN A 141 3.07 -8.43 6.78
CA ASN A 141 3.46 -9.46 5.82
C ASN A 141 4.69 -9.04 5.02
N GLY A 142 4.82 -7.75 4.69
CA GLY A 142 6.00 -7.24 4.00
C GLY A 142 7.25 -7.36 4.88
N ILE A 143 7.13 -7.10 6.19
CA ILE A 143 8.23 -7.28 7.15
C ILE A 143 8.68 -8.74 7.18
N GLN A 144 7.75 -9.69 7.17
CA GLN A 144 8.07 -11.12 7.08
C GLN A 144 8.79 -11.48 5.78
N ILE A 145 8.31 -10.97 4.64
CA ILE A 145 8.95 -11.18 3.33
C ILE A 145 10.37 -10.63 3.34
N ALA A 146 10.56 -9.39 3.83
CA ALA A 146 11.88 -8.79 3.88
C ALA A 146 12.84 -9.61 4.76
N ALA A 147 12.40 -10.05 5.93
CA ALA A 147 13.22 -10.88 6.83
C ALA A 147 13.58 -12.25 6.23
N ASP A 148 12.66 -12.88 5.49
CA ASP A 148 12.93 -14.17 4.85
C ASP A 148 13.80 -14.02 3.58
N VAL A 149 13.69 -12.90 2.85
CA VAL A 149 14.58 -12.56 1.72
C VAL A 149 15.99 -12.24 2.24
N GLU A 150 16.12 -11.51 3.35
CA GLU A 150 17.39 -11.23 4.01
C GLU A 150 18.11 -12.50 4.47
N LYS A 151 17.37 -13.55 4.87
CA LYS A 151 17.98 -14.85 5.17
C LYS A 151 18.47 -15.61 3.94
N LEU A 152 17.79 -15.46 2.81
CA LEU A 152 18.13 -16.15 1.54
C LEU A 152 19.35 -15.54 0.86
N LEU A 153 19.57 -14.25 1.05
CA LEU A 153 20.70 -13.50 0.50
C LEU A 153 21.59 -13.10 1.69
N PRO A 154 22.66 -13.84 2.00
CA PRO A 154 23.52 -13.50 3.13
C PRO A 154 24.12 -12.10 2.93
N ILE A 155 23.74 -11.15 3.78
CA ILE A 155 24.15 -9.73 3.66
C ILE A 155 25.30 -9.38 4.63
N SER A 156 26.11 -10.36 5.02
CA SER A 156 27.16 -10.13 6.02
C SER A 156 28.49 -9.78 5.36
N LYS A 157 29.18 -8.76 5.91
CA LYS A 157 30.49 -8.28 5.43
C LYS A 157 31.63 -9.30 5.55
N ASP A 158 31.44 -10.32 6.38
CA ASP A 158 32.45 -11.34 6.66
C ASP A 158 32.04 -12.61 5.89
N GLU A 159 32.77 -13.00 4.85
CA GLU A 159 32.50 -14.23 4.07
C GLU A 159 32.39 -15.48 4.97
N ASP A 160 33.09 -15.47 6.11
CA ASP A 160 33.12 -16.53 7.12
C ASP A 160 31.89 -16.55 8.07
N LYS A 161 31.07 -15.49 8.10
CA LYS A 161 29.82 -15.41 8.90
C LYS A 161 28.56 -15.62 8.08
N ASN A 162 28.69 -15.76 6.75
CA ASN A 162 27.58 -16.24 5.94
C ASN A 162 27.26 -17.67 6.37
N SER A 163 26.17 -17.81 7.13
CA SER A 163 25.60 -19.09 7.51
C SER A 163 25.49 -19.94 6.24
N LYS A 164 26.33 -20.98 6.14
CA LYS A 164 26.21 -21.99 5.09
C LYS A 164 24.92 -22.75 5.36
N MET A 165 23.83 -22.26 4.77
CA MET A 165 22.53 -22.89 4.85
C MET A 165 22.56 -24.18 4.03
N THR A 166 21.99 -25.25 4.58
CA THR A 166 21.86 -26.51 3.85
C THR A 166 20.90 -26.34 2.67
N GLU A 167 21.05 -27.15 1.62
CA GLU A 167 20.17 -27.04 0.43
C GLU A 167 18.69 -27.27 0.79
N LYS A 168 18.41 -28.15 1.76
CA LYS A 168 17.07 -28.37 2.28
C LYS A 168 16.50 -27.12 2.95
N GLU A 169 17.26 -26.49 3.84
CA GLU A 169 16.84 -25.25 4.52
C GLU A 169 16.63 -24.10 3.53
N ARG A 170 17.44 -24.05 2.47
CA ARG A 170 17.31 -23.07 1.38
C ARG A 170 16.00 -23.26 0.62
N ILE A 171 15.68 -24.50 0.23
CA ILE A 171 14.42 -24.84 -0.44
C ILE A 171 13.21 -24.52 0.45
N ASP A 172 13.29 -24.84 1.75
CA ASP A 172 12.23 -24.53 2.71
C ASP A 172 12.03 -23.03 2.86
N CYS A 173 13.12 -22.25 2.89
CA CYS A 173 13.04 -20.79 2.97
C CYS A 173 12.46 -20.17 1.70
N ILE A 174 12.87 -20.63 0.51
CA ILE A 174 12.26 -20.22 -0.77
C ILE A 174 10.75 -20.52 -0.77
N SER A 175 10.35 -21.71 -0.31
CA SER A 175 8.94 -22.10 -0.20
C SER A 175 8.14 -21.18 0.74
N ARG A 176 8.73 -20.79 1.89
CA ARG A 176 8.13 -19.81 2.81
C ARG A 176 7.93 -18.46 2.14
N VAL A 177 8.95 -17.93 1.46
CA VAL A 177 8.85 -16.64 0.74
C VAL A 177 7.78 -16.68 -0.34
N ARG A 178 7.69 -17.78 -1.12
CA ARG A 178 6.62 -17.94 -2.13
C ARG A 178 5.23 -17.89 -1.51
N LYS A 179 5.00 -18.62 -0.41
CA LYS A 179 3.71 -18.60 0.31
C LYS A 179 3.39 -17.22 0.88
N SER A 180 4.38 -16.54 1.45
CA SER A 180 4.22 -15.20 2.01
C SER A 180 3.90 -14.16 0.92
N LEU A 181 4.56 -14.23 -0.25
CA LEU A 181 4.26 -13.40 -1.42
C LEU A 181 2.86 -13.66 -1.98
N GLN A 182 2.40 -14.91 -1.99
CA GLN A 182 1.01 -15.23 -2.38
C GLN A 182 0.00 -14.61 -1.41
N SER A 183 0.26 -14.72 -0.10
CA SER A 183 -0.54 -14.06 0.94
C SER A 183 -0.55 -12.53 0.77
N MET A 184 0.61 -11.95 0.44
CA MET A 184 0.75 -10.51 0.18
C MET A 184 -0.11 -10.09 -1.00
N ASN A 185 0.00 -10.82 -2.11
CA ASN A 185 -0.79 -10.60 -3.31
C ASN A 185 -2.30 -10.64 -3.05
N TYR A 186 -2.76 -11.58 -2.21
CA TYR A 186 -4.16 -11.64 -1.80
C TYR A 186 -4.57 -10.39 -1.01
N LYS A 187 -3.77 -9.98 -0.01
CA LYS A 187 -4.03 -8.81 0.83
C LYS A 187 -4.05 -7.50 0.02
N ILE A 188 -3.11 -7.31 -0.91
CA ILE A 188 -3.08 -6.13 -1.79
C ILE A 188 -4.32 -6.08 -2.69
N ARG A 189 -4.72 -7.21 -3.29
CA ARG A 189 -5.95 -7.26 -4.10
C ARG A 189 -7.21 -6.99 -3.27
N LYS A 190 -7.24 -7.47 -2.03
CA LYS A 190 -8.31 -7.16 -1.08
C LYS A 190 -8.35 -5.66 -0.79
N LEU A 191 -7.21 -5.02 -0.54
CA LEU A 191 -7.13 -3.57 -0.38
C LEU A 191 -7.60 -2.84 -1.65
N ASN A 192 -7.17 -3.22 -2.85
CA ASN A 192 -7.64 -2.62 -4.10
C ASN A 192 -9.17 -2.68 -4.24
N ARG A 193 -9.79 -3.81 -3.87
CA ARG A 193 -11.26 -3.92 -3.86
C ARG A 193 -11.90 -3.00 -2.81
N LEU A 194 -11.34 -2.92 -1.61
CA LEU A 194 -11.82 -1.99 -0.59
C LEU A 194 -11.73 -0.54 -1.09
N LEU A 195 -10.62 -0.14 -1.68
CA LEU A 195 -10.45 1.20 -2.25
C LEU A 195 -11.45 1.50 -3.38
N ARG A 196 -11.85 0.49 -4.16
CA ARG A 196 -12.86 0.69 -5.22
C ARG A 196 -14.28 0.86 -4.68
N TYR A 197 -14.63 0.16 -3.59
CA TYR A 197 -16.02 0.04 -3.14
C TYR A 197 -16.34 0.70 -1.80
N THR A 198 -15.35 1.26 -1.11
CA THR A 198 -15.60 2.02 0.12
C THR A 198 -15.64 3.50 -0.20
N THR A 199 -16.73 4.12 0.23
CA THR A 199 -16.92 5.56 0.13
C THR A 199 -16.78 6.18 1.51
N LEU A 200 -16.52 7.49 1.56
CA LEU A 200 -16.52 8.23 2.83
C LEU A 200 -17.85 8.10 3.58
N MET A 201 -18.96 7.87 2.85
CA MET A 201 -20.26 7.63 3.46
C MET A 201 -20.30 6.33 4.27
N ASP A 202 -19.67 5.27 3.77
CA ASP A 202 -19.59 3.99 4.47
C ASP A 202 -18.80 4.13 5.79
N SER A 203 -17.67 4.84 5.74
CA SER A 203 -16.86 5.13 6.93
C SER A 203 -17.59 6.06 7.90
N TRP A 204 -18.35 7.03 7.40
CA TRP A 204 -19.19 7.90 8.22
C TRP A 204 -20.27 7.13 8.99
N TYR A 205 -20.99 6.21 8.31
CA TYR A 205 -21.99 5.38 8.98
C TYR A 205 -21.40 4.49 10.06
N GLU A 206 -20.20 3.96 9.81
CA GLU A 206 -19.46 3.16 10.78
C GLU A 206 -19.06 3.97 12.01
N LEU A 207 -18.50 5.18 11.82
CA LEU A 207 -18.12 6.07 12.92
C LEU A 207 -19.33 6.52 13.76
N ARG A 208 -20.48 6.75 13.12
CA ARG A 208 -21.72 7.17 13.81
C ARG A 208 -22.52 6.01 14.41
N GLY A 209 -22.19 4.76 14.08
CA GLY A 209 -22.92 3.56 14.53
C GLY A 209 -24.36 3.44 14.01
N LYS A 210 -24.74 4.24 13.01
CA LYS A 210 -26.09 4.26 12.42
C LYS A 210 -26.00 4.04 10.92
N TYR A 211 -26.17 2.80 10.49
CA TYR A 211 -26.27 2.49 9.06
C TYR A 211 -27.55 3.09 8.47
N TYR A 212 -27.42 3.72 7.31
CA TYR A 212 -28.59 4.12 6.54
C TYR A 212 -29.34 2.89 6.06
N LYS A 213 -30.59 2.80 6.50
CA LYS A 213 -31.55 1.82 6.01
C LYS A 213 -32.39 2.51 4.95
N PRO A 214 -32.28 2.14 3.66
CA PRO A 214 -33.16 2.71 2.65
C PRO A 214 -34.61 2.42 3.04
N LYS A 215 -35.45 3.46 2.95
CA LYS A 215 -36.90 3.32 3.16
C LYS A 215 -37.47 2.41 2.07
N SER A 216 -38.41 1.53 2.42
CA SER A 216 -39.08 0.70 1.42
C SER A 216 -39.91 1.57 0.48
N MET A 217 -40.06 1.17 -0.79
CA MET A 217 -40.88 1.92 -1.76
C MET A 217 -42.30 2.17 -1.24
N TYR A 218 -42.86 1.21 -0.50
CA TYR A 218 -44.14 1.35 0.17
C TYR A 218 -44.15 2.50 1.21
N THR A 219 -43.14 2.55 2.08
CA THR A 219 -43.03 3.63 3.07
C THR A 219 -42.84 5.01 2.42
N ILE A 220 -42.09 5.09 1.31
CA ILE A 220 -41.92 6.33 0.55
C ILE A 220 -43.25 6.77 -0.07
N SER A 221 -43.94 5.86 -0.77
CA SER A 221 -45.22 6.16 -1.43
C SER A 221 -46.30 6.62 -0.44
N THR A 222 -46.43 5.93 0.69
CA THR A 222 -47.40 6.28 1.73
C THR A 222 -47.07 7.61 2.42
N GLU A 223 -45.79 7.93 2.66
CA GLU A 223 -45.39 9.24 3.17
C GLU A 223 -45.68 10.36 2.15
N CYS A 224 -45.43 10.13 0.86
CA CYS A 224 -45.76 11.07 -0.21
C CYS A 224 -47.27 11.35 -0.29
N GLN A 225 -48.11 10.32 -0.24
CA GLN A 225 -49.57 10.46 -0.21
C GLN A 225 -50.04 11.25 1.03
N LYS A 226 -49.49 10.94 2.22
CA LYS A 226 -49.80 11.69 3.45
C LYS A 226 -49.35 13.14 3.39
N ARG A 227 -48.24 13.44 2.72
CA ARG A 227 -47.74 14.81 2.52
C ARG A 227 -48.62 15.59 1.57
N TRP A 228 -49.04 14.97 0.46
CA TRP A 228 -50.02 15.54 -0.47
C TRP A 228 -51.35 15.84 0.22
N ALA A 229 -51.92 14.87 0.96
CA ALA A 229 -53.20 15.04 1.65
C ALA A 229 -53.16 16.13 2.75
N ARG A 230 -52.00 16.37 3.37
CA ARG A 230 -51.82 17.50 4.30
C ARG A 230 -51.79 18.83 3.57
N LYS A 231 -51.06 18.93 2.45
CA LYS A 231 -51.03 20.15 1.63
C LYS A 231 -52.40 20.47 1.05
N ALA A 232 -53.14 19.48 0.56
CA ALA A 232 -54.49 19.66 0.05
C ALA A 232 -55.44 20.21 1.13
N ARG A 233 -55.39 19.66 2.34
CA ARG A 233 -56.17 20.16 3.48
C ARG A 233 -55.77 21.58 3.92
N GLY A 234 -54.49 21.93 3.82
CA GLY A 234 -54.01 23.28 4.14
C GLY A 234 -54.38 24.35 3.10
N VAL A 235 -54.90 23.98 1.93
CA VAL A 235 -55.42 24.90 0.89
C VAL A 235 -56.94 25.07 1.00
N MET A 236 -57.62 24.16 1.72
CA MET A 236 -59.07 24.20 1.94
C MET A 236 -59.48 24.98 3.20
N ASN A 237 -58.51 25.40 4.02
CA ASN A 237 -58.68 26.37 5.11
C ASN A 237 -58.14 27.72 4.66
#